data_AF-A0A7D9H2A1-F1
#
_entry.id   AF-A0A7D9H2A1-F1
#
_cell.length_a   1.000
_cell.length_b   1.000
_cell.length_c   1.000
_cell.angle_alpha   90.00
_cell.angle_beta   90.00
_cell.angle_gamma   90.00
#
_symmetry.space_group_name_H-M   'P 1'
#
loop_
_entity.id
_entity.type
_entity.pdbx_description
1 polymer ?
#
loop_
_entity_poly.entity_id
_entity_poly.type
_entity_poly.pdbx_seq_one_letter_code
_entity_poly.pdbx_strand_id
1 'polypeptide(L)'
;MPTKSISTSGISSASDDDFDLTKFIDRGMCTGFDHVTFYVGSVNAAARELINSFGFISRYELGLETGSKSICSKVVCNGNVRIQLMGTVRPLHSTPDDPRVDEIHLHIATHGDGVKDIAFSVTNVEKFCERAEKAGGTLLMRPQTIKDKNGEIILARIAGIGDTVHTIIDRTNYNGFLPGPYNVTDSATDRQGEDFPTLNMTCIDHVVQNDDWNMMLKDCKFYKKVFGFHKFWSVDERQIHTKYSALKSTVMASENESVKMPVNEPAKGLKTSQIEEYMEFNAAAGIQHVAIKVPDILSAVSEMKKHGVQFINVPDSYYENLKKRMEASKHPKFEESFERIKKLGILIDYDENGYLLQLFTKPVFDRPTFFFEVIQRHNHNGFGAGNFKGLFEVLEADQAKRGNLKTSTRI
;
A
#
# COMPACT_ATOMS: atom_id res chain seq x y z
N MET A 1 -13.57 58.89 -7.82
CA MET A 1 -15.00 58.87 -8.23
C MET A 1 -15.10 59.34 -9.67
N PRO A 2 -16.06 58.86 -10.47
CA PRO A 2 -17.26 58.10 -10.08
C PRO A 2 -17.10 56.59 -10.40
N THR A 3 -17.22 55.65 -9.45
CA THR A 3 -18.45 55.10 -8.84
C THR A 3 -19.59 54.84 -9.82
N LYS A 4 -19.65 53.61 -10.33
CA LYS A 4 -20.92 52.96 -10.70
C LYS A 4 -21.13 51.76 -9.79
N SER A 5 -22.11 51.93 -8.91
CA SER A 5 -22.72 50.91 -8.07
C SER A 5 -23.30 49.78 -8.92
N ILE A 6 -22.90 48.54 -8.63
CA ILE A 6 -23.67 47.36 -9.03
C ILE A 6 -24.30 46.80 -7.74
N SER A 7 -25.62 46.71 -7.80
CA SER A 7 -26.54 46.37 -6.73
C SER A 7 -26.29 44.99 -6.14
N THR A 8 -26.20 44.94 -4.81
CA THR A 8 -26.35 43.74 -3.99
C THR A 8 -27.83 43.38 -3.90
N SER A 9 -28.30 42.49 -4.77
CA SER A 9 -29.57 41.78 -4.59
C SER A 9 -29.53 40.48 -5.38
N GLY A 10 -29.23 39.39 -4.68
CA GLY A 10 -29.14 38.06 -5.27
C GLY A 10 -28.48 37.04 -4.35
N ILE A 11 -28.76 37.08 -3.05
CA ILE A 11 -28.55 35.90 -2.20
C ILE A 11 -29.73 34.99 -2.49
N SER A 12 -29.63 34.18 -3.55
CA SER A 12 -30.36 32.91 -3.58
C SER A 12 -29.35 31.85 -3.21
N SER A 13 -29.56 31.26 -2.04
CA SER A 13 -28.93 30.02 -1.57
C SER A 13 -28.80 29.05 -2.74
N ALA A 14 -27.57 28.85 -3.23
CA ALA A 14 -27.24 27.65 -3.96
C ALA A 14 -27.54 26.50 -3.00
N SER A 15 -28.53 25.71 -3.40
CA SER A 15 -29.02 24.54 -2.69
C SER A 15 -27.85 23.68 -2.23
N ASP A 16 -27.91 23.25 -0.97
CA ASP A 16 -27.29 22.01 -0.53
C ASP A 16 -27.61 20.94 -1.57
N ASP A 17 -26.62 20.55 -2.38
CA ASP A 17 -26.63 19.26 -3.04
C ASP A 17 -26.60 18.25 -1.90
N ASP A 18 -27.80 17.82 -1.49
CA ASP A 18 -28.01 16.76 -0.51
C ASP A 18 -27.11 15.59 -0.91
N PHE A 19 -26.06 15.37 -0.11
CA PHE A 19 -25.17 14.23 -0.24
C PHE A 19 -26.00 12.98 0.06
N ASP A 20 -26.60 12.42 -0.99
CA ASP A 20 -27.54 11.31 -0.88
C ASP A 20 -26.79 10.02 -0.54
N LEU A 21 -26.59 9.79 0.76
CA LEU A 21 -25.95 8.61 1.33
C LEU A 21 -26.58 7.30 0.83
N THR A 22 -27.87 7.32 0.47
CA THR A 22 -28.57 6.12 0.01
C THR A 22 -28.15 5.72 -1.40
N LYS A 23 -27.89 6.68 -2.30
CA LYS A 23 -27.27 6.40 -3.61
C LYS A 23 -25.82 5.91 -3.48
N PHE A 24 -25.10 6.34 -2.45
CA PHE A 24 -23.74 5.89 -2.16
C PHE A 24 -23.69 4.44 -1.65
N ILE A 25 -24.63 4.05 -0.77
CA ILE A 25 -24.73 2.68 -0.25
C ILE A 25 -25.18 1.71 -1.35
N ASP A 26 -26.18 2.09 -2.15
CA ASP A 26 -26.74 1.23 -3.19
C ASP A 26 -25.75 0.91 -4.33
N ARG A 27 -24.72 1.77 -4.48
CA ARG A 27 -23.60 1.54 -5.39
C ARG A 27 -22.49 0.69 -4.83
N GLY A 28 -22.55 0.12 -3.61
CA GLY A 28 -21.48 -0.74 -3.07
C GLY A 28 -20.08 -0.19 -3.37
N MET A 29 -19.76 1.01 -2.91
CA MET A 29 -18.54 1.75 -3.25
C MET A 29 -17.40 1.37 -2.33
N CYS A 30 -16.17 1.44 -2.83
CA CYS A 30 -14.98 1.29 -1.99
C CYS A 30 -14.84 2.49 -1.03
N THR A 31 -14.71 2.20 0.26
CA THR A 31 -14.60 3.19 1.33
C THR A 31 -13.19 3.31 1.87
N GLY A 32 -12.33 2.32 1.68
CA GLY A 32 -10.93 2.35 2.11
C GLY A 32 -10.25 0.99 2.03
N PHE A 33 -8.95 0.96 2.35
CA PHE A 33 -8.24 -0.28 2.62
C PHE A 33 -8.70 -0.89 3.95
N ASP A 34 -8.90 -2.20 3.97
CA ASP A 34 -9.29 -2.93 5.18
C ASP A 34 -8.09 -3.59 5.87
N HIS A 35 -7.35 -4.41 5.12
CA HIS A 35 -6.12 -5.04 5.55
C HIS A 35 -5.29 -5.50 4.34
N VAL A 36 -4.04 -5.88 4.59
CA VAL A 36 -3.15 -6.51 3.61
C VAL A 36 -2.80 -7.91 4.11
N THR A 37 -2.93 -8.92 3.25
CA THR A 37 -2.54 -10.30 3.58
C THR A 37 -1.28 -10.68 2.84
N PHE A 38 -0.30 -11.17 3.59
CA PHE A 38 0.93 -11.75 3.09
C PHE A 38 0.91 -13.25 3.23
N TYR A 39 1.41 -13.95 2.22
CA TYR A 39 1.80 -15.35 2.34
C TYR A 39 3.29 -15.40 2.63
N VAL A 40 3.64 -16.07 3.73
CA VAL A 40 5.00 -16.08 4.28
C VAL A 40 5.40 -17.48 4.71
N GLY A 41 6.69 -17.81 4.55
CA GLY A 41 7.26 -19.09 4.97
C GLY A 41 7.26 -19.28 6.49
N SER A 42 7.41 -18.19 7.25
CA SER A 42 7.37 -18.22 8.72
C SER A 42 6.56 -17.06 9.29
N VAL A 43 5.29 -17.34 9.60
CA VAL A 43 4.36 -16.36 10.22
C VAL A 43 4.96 -15.76 11.50
N ASN A 44 5.63 -16.56 12.33
CA ASN A 44 6.23 -16.09 13.58
C ASN A 44 7.42 -15.15 13.36
N ALA A 45 8.28 -15.43 12.38
CA ALA A 45 9.44 -14.60 12.10
C ALA A 45 9.00 -13.24 11.51
N ALA A 46 8.13 -13.28 10.50
CA ALA A 46 7.58 -12.07 9.88
C ALA A 46 6.80 -11.22 10.90
N ALA A 47 6.02 -11.84 11.79
CA ALA A 47 5.28 -11.10 12.81
C ALA A 47 6.21 -10.42 13.81
N ARG A 48 7.27 -11.10 14.25
CA ARG A 48 8.26 -10.52 15.17
C ARG A 48 8.96 -9.31 14.57
N GLU A 49 9.32 -9.34 13.28
CA GLU A 49 9.92 -8.19 12.61
C GLU A 49 8.96 -6.98 12.63
N LEU A 50 7.70 -7.17 12.24
CA LEU A 50 6.71 -6.09 12.26
C LEU A 50 6.44 -5.57 13.68
N ILE A 51 6.42 -6.44 14.68
CA ILE A 51 6.17 -6.06 16.07
C ILE A 51 7.37 -5.33 16.68
N ASN A 52 8.57 -5.87 16.53
CA ASN A 52 9.77 -5.37 17.22
C ASN A 52 10.39 -4.16 16.51
N SER A 53 10.36 -4.12 15.18
CA SER A 53 11.07 -3.11 14.40
C SER A 53 10.15 -2.03 13.84
N PHE A 54 8.92 -2.40 13.46
CA PHE A 54 7.94 -1.46 12.90
C PHE A 54 6.93 -0.93 13.92
N GLY A 55 6.86 -1.51 15.12
CA GLY A 55 5.97 -1.04 16.19
C GLY A 55 4.53 -1.53 16.06
N PHE A 56 4.27 -2.61 15.31
CA PHE A 56 2.98 -3.28 15.32
C PHE A 56 2.73 -4.03 16.64
N ILE A 57 1.50 -4.53 16.83
CA ILE A 57 1.06 -5.33 17.97
C ILE A 57 0.28 -6.54 17.45
N SER A 58 0.59 -7.75 17.93
CA SER A 58 -0.20 -8.94 17.60
C SER A 58 -1.60 -8.83 18.21
N ARG A 59 -2.65 -8.96 17.38
CA ARG A 59 -4.06 -8.83 17.81
C ARG A 59 -4.87 -10.10 17.64
N TYR A 60 -4.61 -10.87 16.59
CA TYR A 60 -5.36 -12.08 16.30
C TYR A 60 -4.42 -13.18 15.86
N GLU A 61 -4.60 -14.38 16.41
CA GLU A 61 -3.80 -15.55 16.07
C GLU A 61 -4.68 -16.72 15.69
N LEU A 62 -4.29 -17.43 14.65
CA LEU A 62 -4.93 -18.64 14.14
C LEU A 62 -3.85 -19.71 13.98
N GLY A 63 -4.10 -20.92 14.46
CA GLY A 63 -3.14 -22.02 14.33
C GLY A 63 -3.65 -23.30 14.95
N LEU A 64 -2.76 -24.25 15.19
CA LEU A 64 -3.10 -25.53 15.82
C LEU A 64 -3.82 -25.32 17.17
N GLU A 65 -3.41 -24.29 17.90
CA GLU A 65 -3.86 -24.01 19.27
C GLU A 65 -5.30 -23.49 19.30
N THR A 66 -5.76 -23.02 18.14
CA THR A 66 -7.14 -22.60 17.92
C THR A 66 -7.95 -23.61 17.10
N GLY A 67 -7.36 -24.76 16.78
CA GLY A 67 -7.99 -25.82 15.99
C GLY A 67 -7.85 -25.68 14.47
N SER A 68 -7.12 -24.66 13.97
CA SER A 68 -6.76 -24.57 12.55
C SER A 68 -5.66 -25.56 12.22
N LYS A 69 -6.03 -26.67 11.58
CA LYS A 69 -5.13 -27.82 11.31
C LYS A 69 -4.32 -27.74 10.02
N SER A 70 -4.58 -26.76 9.16
CA SER A 70 -3.96 -26.65 7.83
C SER A 70 -3.13 -25.38 7.66
N ILE A 71 -3.64 -24.26 8.18
CA ILE A 71 -3.04 -22.93 8.05
C ILE A 71 -2.77 -22.31 9.42
N CYS A 72 -1.80 -21.41 9.48
CA CYS A 72 -1.57 -20.53 10.61
C CYS A 72 -1.58 -19.07 10.15
N SER A 73 -1.95 -18.17 11.05
CA SER A 73 -1.96 -16.75 10.78
C SER A 73 -1.71 -15.94 12.05
N LYS A 74 -0.99 -14.83 11.89
CA LYS A 74 -0.95 -13.74 12.87
C LYS A 74 -1.38 -12.45 12.20
N VAL A 75 -2.24 -11.71 12.87
CA VAL A 75 -2.71 -10.39 12.43
C VAL A 75 -2.10 -9.37 13.35
N VAL A 76 -1.26 -8.51 12.79
CA VAL A 76 -0.59 -7.44 13.52
C VAL A 76 -1.24 -6.10 13.16
N CYS A 77 -1.48 -5.27 14.17
CA CYS A 77 -2.19 -4.00 14.01
C CYS A 77 -1.40 -2.86 14.67
N ASN A 78 -1.48 -1.67 14.06
CA ASN A 78 -1.10 -0.40 14.66
C ASN A 78 -2.04 0.68 14.11
N GLY A 79 -2.68 1.44 15.01
CA GLY A 79 -3.74 2.37 14.63
C GLY A 79 -4.81 1.66 13.78
N ASN A 80 -5.04 2.16 12.57
CA ASN A 80 -5.98 1.53 11.62
C ASN A 80 -5.31 0.65 10.56
N VAL A 81 -3.99 0.42 10.65
CA VAL A 81 -3.27 -0.48 9.73
C VAL A 81 -3.33 -1.89 10.26
N ARG A 82 -3.78 -2.82 9.41
CA ARG A 82 -3.90 -4.25 9.71
C ARG A 82 -3.14 -5.06 8.67
N ILE A 83 -2.20 -5.88 9.13
CA ILE A 83 -1.44 -6.79 8.29
C ILE A 83 -1.68 -8.22 8.77
N GLN A 84 -2.20 -9.06 7.89
CA GLN A 84 -2.33 -10.49 8.12
C GLN A 84 -1.11 -11.19 7.52
N LEU A 85 -0.39 -11.91 8.36
CA LEU A 85 0.64 -12.85 7.94
C LEU A 85 0.01 -14.24 7.97
N MET A 86 0.07 -14.97 6.85
CA MET A 86 -0.54 -16.28 6.71
C MET A 86 0.45 -17.28 6.13
N GLY A 87 0.43 -18.49 6.67
CA GLY A 87 1.31 -19.59 6.29
C GLY A 87 0.62 -20.93 6.47
N THR A 88 1.35 -22.01 6.24
CA THR A 88 0.84 -23.39 6.38
C THR A 88 1.44 -24.06 7.61
N VAL A 89 0.67 -24.95 8.24
CA VAL A 89 1.18 -25.90 9.24
C VAL A 89 1.36 -27.30 8.65
N ARG A 90 0.83 -27.52 7.45
CA ARG A 90 0.88 -28.78 6.72
C ARG A 90 1.82 -28.70 5.50
N PRO A 91 2.44 -29.82 5.11
CA PRO A 91 3.23 -29.87 3.88
C PRO A 91 2.33 -29.73 2.65
N LEU A 92 2.95 -29.35 1.52
CA LEU A 92 2.30 -29.34 0.20
C LEU A 92 1.70 -30.72 -0.11
N HIS A 93 0.50 -30.75 -0.71
CA HIS A 93 -0.24 -31.97 -1.05
C HIS A 93 -0.56 -32.90 0.13
N SER A 94 -0.75 -32.32 1.33
CA SER A 94 -1.14 -33.09 2.53
C SER A 94 -2.58 -33.63 2.47
N THR A 95 -2.86 -34.72 3.20
CA THR A 95 -4.21 -35.30 3.34
C THR A 95 -4.82 -35.05 4.74
N PRO A 96 -6.12 -34.68 4.87
CA PRO A 96 -7.03 -34.31 3.79
C PRO A 96 -6.55 -33.09 3.02
N ASP A 97 -6.88 -33.07 1.74
CA ASP A 97 -6.54 -31.97 0.83
C ASP A 97 -7.23 -30.68 1.29
N ASP A 98 -6.46 -29.60 1.30
CA ASP A 98 -6.91 -28.25 1.62
C ASP A 98 -6.28 -27.33 0.58
N PRO A 99 -7.02 -26.90 -0.46
CA PRO A 99 -6.47 -26.13 -1.58
C PRO A 99 -5.74 -24.85 -1.17
N ARG A 100 -6.03 -24.30 0.01
CA ARG A 100 -5.34 -23.13 0.56
C ARG A 100 -3.89 -23.44 0.90
N VAL A 101 -3.59 -24.66 1.33
CA VAL A 101 -2.22 -25.11 1.64
C VAL A 101 -1.38 -25.08 0.36
N ASP A 102 -1.91 -25.63 -0.72
CA ASP A 102 -1.23 -25.65 -2.01
C ASP A 102 -1.12 -24.23 -2.61
N GLU A 103 -2.15 -23.39 -2.48
CA GLU A 103 -2.11 -21.97 -2.88
C GLU A 103 -0.98 -21.21 -2.17
N ILE A 104 -0.85 -21.37 -0.85
CA ILE A 104 0.19 -20.68 -0.06
C ILE A 104 1.59 -21.20 -0.43
N HIS A 105 1.77 -22.52 -0.50
CA HIS A 105 3.08 -23.10 -0.86
C HIS A 105 3.52 -22.69 -2.25
N LEU A 106 2.62 -22.72 -3.24
CA LEU A 106 2.93 -22.32 -4.60
C LEU A 106 3.28 -20.83 -4.70
N HIS A 107 2.55 -19.98 -3.98
CA HIS A 107 2.88 -18.56 -3.90
C HIS A 107 4.28 -18.33 -3.33
N ILE A 108 4.60 -18.94 -2.18
CA ILE A 108 5.90 -18.79 -1.52
C ILE A 108 7.03 -19.33 -2.41
N ALA A 109 6.82 -20.47 -3.09
CA ALA A 109 7.80 -21.03 -4.01
C ALA A 109 8.08 -20.07 -5.18
N THR A 110 7.05 -19.41 -5.70
CA THR A 110 7.13 -18.55 -6.88
C THR A 110 7.68 -17.16 -6.53
N HIS A 111 7.08 -16.49 -5.54
CA HIS A 111 7.33 -15.08 -5.22
C HIS A 111 8.25 -14.87 -4.01
N GLY A 112 8.44 -15.90 -3.18
CA GLY A 112 8.95 -15.74 -1.83
C GLY A 112 7.87 -15.23 -0.88
N ASP A 113 8.29 -14.67 0.25
CA ASP A 113 7.38 -13.97 1.17
C ASP A 113 6.89 -12.67 0.49
N GLY A 114 5.58 -12.47 0.44
CA GLY A 114 5.00 -11.39 -0.34
C GLY A 114 3.52 -11.16 -0.10
N VAL A 115 3.00 -10.06 -0.64
CA VAL A 115 1.57 -9.72 -0.55
C VAL A 115 0.77 -10.62 -1.48
N LYS A 116 -0.28 -11.24 -0.94
CA LYS A 116 -1.25 -12.03 -1.68
C LYS A 116 -2.57 -11.29 -1.90
N ASP A 117 -3.05 -10.56 -0.90
CA ASP A 117 -4.39 -9.94 -0.92
C ASP A 117 -4.34 -8.49 -0.44
N ILE A 118 -5.04 -7.62 -1.17
CA ILE A 118 -5.36 -6.25 -0.74
C ILE A 118 -6.87 -6.16 -0.55
N ALA A 119 -7.30 -6.11 0.71
CA ALA A 119 -8.71 -6.08 1.04
C ALA A 119 -9.28 -4.65 1.03
N PHE A 120 -10.48 -4.50 0.48
CA PHE A 120 -11.21 -3.24 0.36
C PHE A 120 -12.50 -3.27 1.15
N SER A 121 -12.65 -2.30 2.07
CA SER A 121 -13.92 -2.02 2.72
C SER A 121 -14.88 -1.40 1.70
N VAL A 122 -16.12 -1.88 1.67
CA VAL A 122 -17.16 -1.36 0.77
C VAL A 122 -18.47 -1.09 1.50
N THR A 123 -19.32 -0.25 0.90
CA THR A 123 -20.66 0.04 1.45
C THR A 123 -21.67 -1.10 1.24
N ASN A 124 -21.42 -2.00 0.27
CA ASN A 124 -22.27 -3.16 -0.03
C ASN A 124 -21.49 -4.17 -0.91
N VAL A 125 -21.25 -5.37 -0.40
CA VAL A 125 -20.40 -6.39 -1.07
C VAL A 125 -21.10 -7.00 -2.27
N GLU A 126 -22.39 -7.31 -2.16
CA GLU A 126 -23.19 -7.91 -3.22
C GLU A 126 -23.23 -7.01 -4.45
N LYS A 127 -23.59 -5.74 -4.26
CA LYS A 127 -23.65 -4.74 -5.33
C LYS A 127 -22.29 -4.49 -5.97
N PHE A 128 -21.22 -4.45 -5.17
CA PHE A 128 -19.86 -4.34 -5.70
C PHE A 128 -19.55 -5.52 -6.63
N CYS A 129 -19.80 -6.75 -6.16
CA CYS A 129 -19.50 -7.97 -6.91
C CYS A 129 -20.35 -8.13 -8.16
N GLU A 130 -21.65 -7.78 -8.11
CA GLU A 130 -22.55 -7.78 -9.27
C GLU A 130 -22.00 -6.89 -10.41
N ARG A 131 -21.53 -5.67 -10.07
CA ARG A 131 -20.93 -4.78 -11.06
C ARG A 131 -19.60 -5.31 -11.57
N ALA A 132 -18.73 -5.77 -10.67
CA ALA A 132 -17.42 -6.30 -11.02
C ALA A 132 -17.56 -7.50 -11.98
N GLU A 133 -18.43 -8.46 -11.69
CA GLU A 133 -18.70 -9.64 -12.52
C GLU A 133 -19.29 -9.22 -13.88
N LYS A 134 -20.27 -8.32 -13.91
CA LYS A 134 -20.83 -7.77 -15.18
C LYS A 134 -19.77 -7.05 -16.02
N ALA A 135 -18.78 -6.45 -15.38
CA ALA A 135 -17.65 -5.81 -16.03
C ALA A 135 -16.54 -6.79 -16.44
N GLY A 136 -16.71 -8.09 -16.20
CA GLY A 136 -15.78 -9.16 -16.58
C GLY A 136 -14.71 -9.46 -15.53
N GLY A 137 -14.89 -9.01 -14.28
CA GLY A 137 -14.08 -9.44 -13.14
C GLY A 137 -14.39 -10.90 -12.77
N THR A 138 -13.38 -11.63 -12.29
CA THR A 138 -13.52 -13.02 -11.90
C THR A 138 -13.71 -13.12 -10.38
N LEU A 139 -14.88 -13.59 -9.95
CA LEU A 139 -15.12 -13.90 -8.54
C LEU A 139 -14.44 -15.24 -8.20
N LEU A 140 -13.44 -15.19 -7.31
CA LEU A 140 -12.82 -16.38 -6.71
C LEU A 140 -13.70 -16.94 -5.58
N MET A 141 -14.49 -16.07 -4.95
CA MET A 141 -15.49 -16.42 -3.96
C MET A 141 -16.65 -15.43 -4.08
N ARG A 142 -17.86 -15.96 -4.28
CA ARG A 142 -19.09 -15.14 -4.31
C ARG A 142 -19.34 -14.51 -2.93
N PRO A 143 -20.09 -13.39 -2.86
CA PRO A 143 -20.51 -12.80 -1.59
C PRO A 143 -21.11 -13.83 -0.65
N GLN A 144 -20.59 -13.86 0.58
CA GLN A 144 -21.07 -14.72 1.65
C GLN A 144 -21.24 -13.91 2.93
N THR A 145 -22.42 -14.03 3.53
CA THR A 145 -22.67 -13.54 4.89
C THR A 145 -22.29 -14.62 5.89
N ILE A 146 -21.37 -14.31 6.79
CA ILE A 146 -20.89 -15.23 7.82
C ILE A 146 -21.20 -14.64 9.20
N LYS A 147 -21.76 -15.47 10.08
CA LYS A 147 -22.13 -15.10 11.45
C LYS A 147 -21.34 -15.91 12.45
N ASP A 148 -20.76 -15.23 13.43
CA ASP A 148 -20.17 -15.86 14.60
C ASP A 148 -20.42 -15.02 15.87
N LYS A 149 -19.74 -15.35 16.97
CA LYS A 149 -19.86 -14.66 18.26
C LYS A 149 -19.50 -13.16 18.22
N ASN A 150 -18.77 -12.71 17.21
CA ASN A 150 -18.32 -11.34 17.03
C ASN A 150 -19.26 -10.51 16.15
N GLY A 151 -20.29 -11.11 15.53
CA GLY A 151 -21.30 -10.42 14.73
C GLY A 151 -21.48 -11.00 13.34
N GLU A 152 -21.84 -10.14 12.39
CA GLU A 152 -22.10 -10.48 10.99
C GLU A 152 -21.12 -9.74 10.07
N ILE A 153 -20.49 -10.50 9.17
CA ILE A 153 -19.57 -9.96 8.16
C ILE A 153 -19.96 -10.49 6.79
N ILE A 154 -19.80 -9.65 5.77
CA ILE A 154 -20.02 -10.04 4.38
C ILE A 154 -18.69 -9.93 3.65
N LEU A 155 -18.32 -10.98 2.92
CA LEU A 155 -17.06 -11.02 2.19
C LEU A 155 -17.18 -11.74 0.85
N ALA A 156 -16.38 -11.28 -0.12
CA ALA A 156 -16.18 -11.87 -1.44
C ALA A 156 -14.70 -11.78 -1.82
N ARG A 157 -14.25 -12.57 -2.80
CA ARG A 157 -12.87 -12.48 -3.34
C ARG A 157 -12.95 -12.30 -4.84
N ILE A 158 -12.22 -11.31 -5.36
CA ILE A 158 -12.11 -11.01 -6.79
C ILE A 158 -10.64 -11.21 -7.19
N ALA A 159 -10.40 -11.88 -8.31
CA ALA A 159 -9.05 -12.00 -8.87
C ALA A 159 -8.51 -10.60 -9.21
N GLY A 160 -7.29 -10.29 -8.79
CA GLY A 160 -6.56 -9.09 -9.14
C GLY A 160 -5.64 -9.33 -10.33
N ILE A 161 -4.52 -8.62 -10.36
CA ILE A 161 -3.49 -8.73 -11.41
C ILE A 161 -2.37 -9.65 -10.94
N GLY A 162 -1.87 -10.48 -11.86
CA GLY A 162 -0.99 -11.59 -11.53
C GLY A 162 -1.68 -12.53 -10.54
N ASP A 163 -0.97 -12.86 -9.46
CA ASP A 163 -1.49 -13.72 -8.40
C ASP A 163 -2.14 -12.93 -7.25
N THR A 164 -2.26 -11.61 -7.37
CA THR A 164 -2.89 -10.75 -6.36
C THR A 164 -4.39 -10.99 -6.32
N VAL A 165 -4.96 -10.94 -5.12
CA VAL A 165 -6.40 -11.05 -4.88
C VAL A 165 -6.90 -9.75 -4.23
N HIS A 166 -8.17 -9.45 -4.44
CA HIS A 166 -8.87 -8.40 -3.71
C HIS A 166 -10.06 -8.99 -2.95
N THR A 167 -9.93 -9.09 -1.64
CA THR A 167 -11.05 -9.36 -0.75
C THR A 167 -11.93 -8.11 -0.63
N ILE A 168 -13.22 -8.25 -0.93
CA ILE A 168 -14.22 -7.19 -0.78
C ILE A 168 -15.00 -7.45 0.49
N ILE A 169 -15.06 -6.50 1.40
CA ILE A 169 -15.53 -6.74 2.76
C ILE A 169 -16.46 -5.64 3.27
N ASP A 170 -17.53 -6.05 3.94
CA ASP A 170 -18.31 -5.19 4.84
C ASP A 170 -18.25 -5.80 6.24
N ARG A 171 -17.59 -5.06 7.14
CA ARG A 171 -17.39 -5.41 8.55
C ARG A 171 -18.14 -4.50 9.52
N THR A 172 -19.09 -3.71 9.03
CA THR A 172 -19.79 -2.69 9.83
C THR A 172 -20.47 -3.29 11.07
N ASN A 173 -20.95 -4.53 10.97
CA ASN A 173 -21.61 -5.27 12.06
C ASN A 173 -20.72 -6.39 12.65
N TYR A 174 -19.40 -6.31 12.51
CA TYR A 174 -18.46 -7.35 12.96
C TYR A 174 -17.34 -6.83 13.86
N ASN A 175 -17.30 -7.30 15.11
CA ASN A 175 -16.34 -6.91 16.14
C ASN A 175 -15.18 -7.92 16.27
N GLY A 176 -14.54 -8.25 15.15
CA GLY A 176 -13.38 -9.15 15.08
C GLY A 176 -12.52 -8.87 13.85
N PHE A 177 -11.52 -9.71 13.58
CA PHE A 177 -10.74 -9.60 12.34
C PHE A 177 -11.47 -10.21 11.14
N LEU A 178 -11.56 -11.53 11.09
CA LEU A 178 -12.29 -12.33 10.11
C LEU A 178 -12.93 -13.53 10.83
N PRO A 179 -13.97 -14.17 10.26
CA PRO A 179 -14.57 -15.35 10.84
C PRO A 179 -13.56 -16.48 11.01
N GLY A 180 -13.69 -17.19 12.12
CA GLY A 180 -12.84 -18.33 12.44
C GLY A 180 -12.44 -18.35 13.90
N PRO A 181 -11.76 -19.42 14.33
CA PRO A 181 -11.33 -19.56 15.70
C PRO A 181 -10.05 -18.73 15.92
N TYR A 182 -10.13 -17.41 15.81
CA TYR A 182 -9.00 -16.55 16.18
C TYR A 182 -8.95 -16.42 17.70
N ASN A 183 -7.77 -16.60 18.27
CA ASN A 183 -7.48 -16.12 19.62
C ASN A 183 -7.22 -14.62 19.53
N VAL A 184 -7.88 -13.85 20.40
CA VAL A 184 -7.59 -12.43 20.56
C VAL A 184 -6.41 -12.30 21.51
N THR A 185 -5.39 -11.58 21.08
CA THR A 185 -4.19 -11.30 21.87
C THR A 185 -4.05 -9.80 22.02
N ASP A 186 -3.70 -9.31 23.20
CA ASP A 186 -3.25 -7.91 23.40
C ASP A 186 -1.79 -7.91 23.85
N SER A 187 -1.00 -8.72 23.16
CA SER A 187 0.37 -9.05 23.52
C SER A 187 1.31 -7.93 23.08
N ALA A 188 1.36 -6.85 23.86
CA ALA A 188 2.58 -6.02 23.91
C ALA A 188 3.78 -6.83 24.46
N THR A 189 3.51 -7.97 25.08
CA THR A 189 4.47 -8.92 25.69
C THR A 189 5.31 -9.71 24.69
N ASP A 190 4.92 -9.79 23.41
CA ASP A 190 5.76 -10.40 22.38
C ASP A 190 6.93 -9.50 21.96
N ARG A 191 6.94 -8.23 22.39
CA ARG A 191 8.06 -7.32 22.17
C ARG A 191 9.25 -7.75 23.01
N GLN A 192 10.36 -8.05 22.36
CA GLN A 192 11.64 -8.29 23.03
C GLN A 192 12.48 -7.01 22.96
N GLY A 193 12.71 -6.34 24.10
CA GLY A 193 13.55 -5.12 24.18
C GLY A 193 12.82 -3.88 24.74
N GLU A 194 13.54 -2.77 24.93
CA GLU A 194 13.09 -1.49 25.54
C GLU A 194 11.72 -0.98 25.03
N ASP A 195 11.08 -0.09 25.81
CA ASP A 195 9.81 0.60 25.51
C ASP A 195 9.79 1.20 24.10
N PHE A 196 9.35 0.42 23.10
CA PHE A 196 9.02 0.94 21.77
C PHE A 196 7.77 1.82 21.94
N PRO A 197 7.87 3.15 21.75
CA PRO A 197 6.76 4.04 22.06
C PRO A 197 5.57 3.75 21.14
N THR A 198 4.36 4.05 21.60
CA THR A 198 3.17 3.89 20.77
C THR A 198 3.27 4.81 19.54
N LEU A 199 3.62 4.23 18.40
CA LEU A 199 3.44 4.88 17.11
C LEU A 199 1.96 4.80 16.73
N ASN A 200 1.46 5.83 16.05
CA ASN A 200 0.10 5.86 15.52
C ASN A 200 0.14 5.81 13.99
N MET A 201 -0.07 4.63 13.42
CA MET A 201 -0.23 4.45 11.98
C MET A 201 -1.70 4.71 11.61
N THR A 202 -1.98 5.85 11.00
CA THR A 202 -3.36 6.34 10.83
C THR A 202 -4.16 5.50 9.83
N CYS A 203 -3.52 5.04 8.75
CA CYS A 203 -4.12 4.20 7.72
C CYS A 203 -3.06 3.75 6.71
N ILE A 204 -3.44 2.81 5.83
CA ILE A 204 -2.73 2.57 4.57
C ILE A 204 -3.04 3.77 3.65
N ASP A 205 -2.00 4.45 3.17
CA ASP A 205 -2.14 5.62 2.29
C ASP A 205 -2.39 5.21 0.84
N HIS A 206 -1.57 4.27 0.35
CA HIS A 206 -1.64 3.72 -0.99
C HIS A 206 -0.86 2.40 -1.07
N VAL A 207 -1.12 1.62 -2.12
CA VAL A 207 -0.44 0.35 -2.38
C VAL A 207 -0.03 0.29 -3.84
N VAL A 208 1.25 0.03 -4.09
CA VAL A 208 1.82 0.13 -5.43
C VAL A 208 2.01 -1.24 -6.06
N GLN A 209 1.54 -1.38 -7.29
CA GLN A 209 1.71 -2.56 -8.11
C GLN A 209 2.75 -2.33 -9.21
N ASN A 210 3.62 -3.32 -9.41
CA ASN A 210 4.53 -3.38 -10.55
C ASN A 210 4.02 -4.41 -11.56
N ASP A 211 3.99 -4.00 -12.83
CA ASP A 211 3.60 -4.82 -13.97
C ASP A 211 4.75 -4.95 -14.98
N ASP A 212 4.58 -5.89 -15.91
CA ASP A 212 5.52 -6.10 -17.01
C ASP A 212 5.37 -5.02 -18.10
N TRP A 213 6.30 -5.01 -19.06
CA TRP A 213 6.33 -4.10 -20.19
C TRP A 213 4.98 -4.01 -20.94
N ASN A 214 4.48 -2.78 -21.08
CA ASN A 214 3.25 -2.43 -21.81
C ASN A 214 1.95 -3.00 -21.19
N MET A 215 2.00 -3.40 -19.93
CA MET A 215 0.85 -3.95 -19.21
C MET A 215 0.11 -2.89 -18.38
N MET A 216 0.78 -1.81 -17.95
CA MET A 216 0.19 -0.79 -17.05
C MET A 216 -1.15 -0.27 -17.57
N LEU A 217 -1.28 0.07 -18.86
CA LEU A 217 -2.53 0.59 -19.39
C LEU A 217 -3.65 -0.44 -19.46
N LYS A 218 -3.32 -1.72 -19.65
CA LYS A 218 -4.29 -2.83 -19.59
C LYS A 218 -4.81 -2.98 -18.17
N ASP A 219 -3.92 -2.86 -17.20
CA ASP A 219 -4.17 -3.07 -15.79
C ASP A 219 -4.91 -1.87 -15.14
N CYS A 220 -4.60 -0.64 -15.56
CA CYS A 220 -5.43 0.52 -15.26
C CYS A 220 -6.85 0.39 -15.82
N LYS A 221 -7.03 -0.17 -17.03
CA LYS A 221 -8.37 -0.45 -17.59
C LYS A 221 -9.10 -1.50 -16.78
N PHE A 222 -8.40 -2.51 -16.27
CA PHE A 222 -8.96 -3.51 -15.36
C PHE A 222 -9.51 -2.85 -14.09
N TYR A 223 -8.70 -2.06 -13.36
CA TYR A 223 -9.18 -1.35 -12.16
C TYR A 223 -10.34 -0.41 -12.46
N LYS A 224 -10.29 0.32 -13.58
CA LYS A 224 -11.39 1.19 -13.99
C LYS A 224 -12.68 0.42 -14.25
N LYS A 225 -12.59 -0.71 -14.96
CA LYS A 225 -13.76 -1.48 -15.40
C LYS A 225 -14.34 -2.31 -14.26
N VAL A 226 -13.51 -3.03 -13.52
CA VAL A 226 -13.92 -4.03 -12.52
C VAL A 226 -14.17 -3.40 -11.16
N PHE A 227 -13.34 -2.46 -10.73
CA PHE A 227 -13.44 -1.82 -9.40
C PHE A 227 -14.09 -0.43 -9.45
N GLY A 228 -14.39 0.09 -10.64
CA GLY A 228 -14.97 1.42 -10.81
C GLY A 228 -13.99 2.56 -10.49
N PHE A 229 -12.68 2.28 -10.47
CA PHE A 229 -11.68 3.29 -10.14
C PHE A 229 -11.51 4.28 -11.29
N HIS A 230 -11.01 5.48 -10.98
CA HIS A 230 -10.67 6.48 -11.98
C HIS A 230 -9.17 6.76 -11.97
N LYS A 231 -8.68 7.30 -13.09
CA LYS A 231 -7.29 7.76 -13.18
C LYS A 231 -7.17 9.04 -12.36
N PHE A 232 -6.40 8.98 -11.28
CA PHE A 232 -6.14 10.11 -10.40
C PHE A 232 -4.94 10.92 -10.87
N TRP A 233 -3.85 10.23 -11.23
CA TRP A 233 -2.60 10.86 -11.62
C TRP A 233 -1.81 9.96 -12.57
N SER A 234 -0.88 10.51 -13.33
CA SER A 234 0.07 9.72 -14.12
C SER A 234 1.34 10.49 -14.43
N VAL A 235 2.40 9.74 -14.65
CA VAL A 235 3.73 10.19 -15.01
C VAL A 235 4.33 9.25 -16.03
N ASP A 236 5.10 9.84 -16.95
CA ASP A 236 5.82 9.10 -17.98
C ASP A 236 7.34 9.19 -17.78
N GLU A 237 8.08 8.53 -18.66
CA GLU A 237 9.54 8.48 -18.63
C GLU A 237 10.20 9.86 -18.77
N ARG A 238 9.51 10.86 -19.32
CA ARG A 238 10.06 12.23 -19.42
C ARG A 238 10.09 12.90 -18.05
N GLN A 239 9.18 12.51 -17.17
CA GLN A 239 9.08 13.04 -15.82
C GLN A 239 9.83 12.18 -14.80
N ILE A 240 9.86 10.85 -14.98
CA ILE A 240 10.55 9.92 -14.08
C ILE A 240 11.61 9.12 -14.84
N HIS A 241 12.82 9.66 -14.83
CA HIS A 241 14.03 8.98 -15.30
C HIS A 241 15.25 9.45 -14.52
N THR A 242 16.24 8.57 -14.43
CA THR A 242 17.63 8.94 -14.16
C THR A 242 18.40 9.02 -15.47
N LYS A 243 19.72 9.25 -15.35
CA LYS A 243 20.62 9.05 -16.48
C LYS A 243 20.55 7.62 -17.03
N TYR A 244 20.18 6.63 -16.22
CA TYR A 244 20.36 5.22 -16.56
C TYR A 244 19.06 4.45 -16.74
N SER A 245 18.00 4.70 -15.97
CA SER A 245 16.74 3.97 -16.13
C SER A 245 15.49 4.84 -15.87
N ALA A 246 14.31 4.33 -16.22
CA ALA A 246 13.04 5.05 -16.16
C ALA A 246 11.86 4.11 -15.83
N LEU A 247 10.71 4.69 -15.52
CA LEU A 247 9.43 3.98 -15.40
C LEU A 247 8.26 4.86 -15.86
N LYS A 248 7.11 4.22 -16.06
CA LYS A 248 5.82 4.90 -16.17
C LYS A 248 4.96 4.50 -14.97
N SER A 249 4.13 5.42 -14.50
CA SER A 249 3.19 5.14 -13.42
C SER A 249 1.86 5.82 -13.67
N THR A 250 0.77 5.11 -13.40
CA THR A 250 -0.60 5.66 -13.38
C THR A 250 -1.29 5.27 -12.09
N VAL A 251 -1.81 6.26 -11.38
CA VAL A 251 -2.53 6.04 -10.12
C VAL A 251 -4.00 5.86 -10.40
N MET A 252 -4.51 4.69 -10.00
CA MET A 252 -5.93 4.39 -9.99
C MET A 252 -6.50 4.66 -8.60
N ALA A 253 -7.62 5.37 -8.50
CA ALA A 253 -8.24 5.72 -7.22
C ALA A 253 -9.72 5.32 -7.17
N SER A 254 -10.19 4.95 -5.97
CA SER A 254 -11.63 4.83 -5.71
C SER A 254 -12.35 6.17 -5.95
N GLU A 255 -13.67 6.14 -6.12
CA GLU A 255 -14.47 7.34 -6.40
C GLU A 255 -14.35 8.43 -5.32
N ASN A 256 -14.17 8.03 -4.05
CA ASN A 256 -13.89 8.91 -2.92
C ASN A 256 -12.38 9.14 -2.67
N GLU A 257 -11.53 8.61 -3.54
CA GLU A 257 -10.06 8.68 -3.48
C GLU A 257 -9.41 8.15 -2.19
N SER A 258 -10.15 7.39 -1.36
CA SER A 258 -9.61 6.82 -0.12
C SER A 258 -8.72 5.60 -0.35
N VAL A 259 -8.90 4.91 -1.48
CA VAL A 259 -8.00 3.88 -1.98
C VAL A 259 -7.27 4.42 -3.18
N LYS A 260 -5.93 4.32 -3.17
CA LYS A 260 -5.08 4.67 -4.29
C LYS A 260 -4.10 3.54 -4.60
N MET A 261 -4.12 3.09 -5.85
CA MET A 261 -3.30 2.00 -6.38
C MET A 261 -2.46 2.53 -7.55
N PRO A 262 -1.24 3.04 -7.31
CA PRO A 262 -0.27 3.28 -8.36
C PRO A 262 0.09 1.98 -9.08
N VAL A 263 0.05 2.02 -10.41
CA VAL A 263 0.37 0.91 -11.30
C VAL A 263 1.59 1.33 -12.12
N ASN A 264 2.69 0.58 -12.00
CA ASN A 264 3.96 0.89 -12.63
C ASN A 264 4.29 -0.11 -13.73
N GLU A 265 4.96 0.36 -14.78
CA GLU A 265 5.64 -0.51 -15.76
C GLU A 265 7.07 -0.02 -16.02
N PRO A 266 7.99 -0.90 -16.47
CA PRO A 266 9.31 -0.47 -16.94
C PRO A 266 9.20 0.54 -18.07
N ALA A 267 10.18 1.43 -18.16
CA ALA A 267 10.36 2.30 -19.33
C ALA A 267 11.80 2.22 -19.85
N LYS A 268 11.98 2.62 -21.11
CA LYS A 268 13.27 2.52 -21.81
C LYS A 268 14.33 3.38 -21.11
N GLY A 269 15.51 2.80 -20.94
CA GLY A 269 16.69 3.44 -20.34
C GLY A 269 17.99 2.76 -20.78
N LEU A 270 19.14 3.37 -20.44
CA LEU A 270 20.47 2.79 -20.70
C LEU A 270 20.72 1.50 -19.91
N LYS A 271 20.05 1.33 -18.78
CA LYS A 271 20.19 0.21 -17.85
C LYS A 271 18.81 -0.35 -17.49
N THR A 272 18.80 -1.57 -16.97
CA THR A 272 17.60 -2.29 -16.54
C THR A 272 16.82 -1.51 -15.48
N SER A 273 15.51 -1.36 -15.68
CA SER A 273 14.64 -0.68 -14.73
C SER A 273 14.52 -1.49 -13.43
N GLN A 274 14.38 -0.81 -12.30
CA GLN A 274 14.05 -1.46 -11.02
C GLN A 274 12.74 -2.26 -11.08
N ILE A 275 11.82 -1.90 -11.98
CA ILE A 275 10.58 -2.65 -12.21
C ILE A 275 10.91 -4.00 -12.87
N GLU A 276 11.92 -4.05 -13.74
CA GLU A 276 12.40 -5.32 -14.31
C GLU A 276 13.13 -6.17 -13.27
N GLU A 277 13.91 -5.57 -12.38
CA GLU A 277 14.48 -6.29 -11.23
C GLU A 277 13.35 -6.91 -10.38
N TYR A 278 12.31 -6.14 -10.05
CA TYR A 278 11.15 -6.69 -9.35
C TYR A 278 10.56 -7.89 -10.10
N MET A 279 10.32 -7.78 -11.41
CA MET A 279 9.75 -8.87 -12.20
C MET A 279 10.66 -10.11 -12.25
N GLU A 280 11.99 -9.93 -12.30
CA GLU A 280 12.97 -11.03 -12.28
C GLU A 280 12.87 -11.84 -10.98
N PHE A 281 12.76 -11.17 -9.83
CA PHE A 281 12.76 -11.83 -8.52
C PHE A 281 11.37 -12.18 -7.99
N ASN A 282 10.33 -11.47 -8.42
CA ASN A 282 8.94 -11.80 -8.09
C ASN A 282 8.34 -12.82 -9.06
N ALA A 283 8.93 -13.00 -10.25
CA ALA A 283 8.48 -13.90 -11.32
C ALA A 283 7.10 -13.57 -11.95
N ALA A 284 6.42 -12.53 -11.47
CA ALA A 284 5.15 -12.04 -11.99
C ALA A 284 4.89 -10.59 -11.55
N ALA A 285 3.84 -9.99 -12.10
CA ALA A 285 3.28 -8.75 -11.57
C ALA A 285 2.83 -8.92 -10.11
N GLY A 286 2.89 -7.86 -9.32
CA GLY A 286 2.52 -7.92 -7.91
C GLY A 286 2.75 -6.61 -7.16
N ILE A 287 2.49 -6.65 -5.85
CA ILE A 287 2.64 -5.49 -4.98
C ILE A 287 4.11 -5.26 -4.67
N GLN A 288 4.59 -4.05 -4.96
CA GLN A 288 5.94 -3.60 -4.65
C GLN A 288 6.02 -3.01 -3.24
N HIS A 289 5.09 -2.13 -2.89
CA HIS A 289 5.10 -1.53 -1.56
C HIS A 289 3.73 -1.13 -1.06
N VAL A 290 3.66 -1.02 0.26
CA VAL A 290 2.52 -0.47 1.01
C VAL A 290 3.01 0.78 1.72
N ALA A 291 2.34 1.90 1.46
CA ALA A 291 2.61 3.15 2.15
C ALA A 291 1.73 3.30 3.38
N ILE A 292 2.35 3.59 4.51
CA ILE A 292 1.72 3.74 5.81
C ILE A 292 1.73 5.21 6.20
N LYS A 293 0.55 5.79 6.39
CA LYS A 293 0.41 7.17 6.82
C LYS A 293 0.63 7.28 8.32
N VAL A 294 1.42 8.26 8.73
CA VAL A 294 1.69 8.61 10.13
C VAL A 294 1.49 10.12 10.36
N PRO A 295 1.14 10.56 11.58
CA PRO A 295 0.99 11.97 11.91
C PRO A 295 2.31 12.64 12.28
N ASP A 296 3.33 11.88 12.65
CA ASP A 296 4.69 12.35 12.95
C ASP A 296 5.72 11.36 12.39
N ILE A 297 6.16 11.64 11.16
CA ILE A 297 7.15 10.85 10.43
C ILE A 297 8.54 10.95 11.04
N LEU A 298 8.90 12.08 11.68
CA LEU A 298 10.22 12.23 12.29
C LEU A 298 10.38 11.25 13.45
N SER A 299 9.35 11.16 14.30
CA SER A 299 9.34 10.20 15.42
C SER A 299 9.20 8.77 14.92
N ALA A 300 8.29 8.50 13.98
CA ALA A 300 8.10 7.14 13.44
C ALA A 300 9.38 6.58 12.80
N VAL A 301 10.02 7.33 11.90
CA VAL A 301 11.27 6.91 11.25
C VAL A 301 12.42 6.78 12.25
N SER A 302 12.52 7.71 13.21
CA SER A 302 13.56 7.65 14.25
C SER A 302 13.46 6.37 15.07
N GLU A 303 12.25 6.02 15.53
CA GLU A 303 12.01 4.82 16.33
C GLU A 303 12.19 3.54 15.51
N MET A 304 11.67 3.50 14.29
CA MET A 304 11.89 2.37 13.38
C MET A 304 13.39 2.13 13.13
N LYS A 305 14.18 3.20 12.89
CA LYS A 305 15.64 3.10 12.75
C LYS A 305 16.32 2.61 14.03
N LYS A 306 15.92 3.11 15.21
CA LYS A 306 16.46 2.66 16.51
C LYS A 306 16.26 1.16 16.69
N HIS A 307 15.15 0.62 16.18
CA HIS A 307 14.78 -0.79 16.30
C HIS A 307 15.12 -1.63 15.06
N GLY A 308 16.05 -1.16 14.23
CA GLY A 308 16.68 -1.98 13.20
C GLY A 308 16.06 -1.92 11.81
N VAL A 309 14.97 -1.16 11.60
CA VAL A 309 14.42 -0.96 10.25
C VAL A 309 15.45 -0.24 9.39
N GLN A 310 15.83 -0.88 8.28
CA GLN A 310 16.72 -0.29 7.31
C GLN A 310 15.92 0.53 6.30
N PHE A 311 16.27 1.81 6.19
CA PHE A 311 15.74 2.69 5.16
C PHE A 311 16.75 2.90 4.03
N ILE A 312 16.24 3.35 2.89
CA ILE A 312 17.09 3.80 1.79
C ILE A 312 17.98 4.97 2.24
N ASN A 313 19.16 5.09 1.62
CA ASN A 313 20.11 6.15 1.97
C ASN A 313 19.99 7.33 1.00
N VAL A 314 19.40 8.43 1.48
CA VAL A 314 19.27 9.67 0.70
C VAL A 314 20.56 10.51 0.81
N PRO A 315 21.21 10.87 -0.32
CA PRO A 315 22.47 11.60 -0.29
C PRO A 315 22.29 13.08 0.07
N ASP A 316 23.33 13.70 0.64
CA ASP A 316 23.33 15.13 1.00
C ASP A 316 23.02 16.06 -0.18
N SER A 317 23.44 15.68 -1.39
CA SER A 317 23.18 16.41 -2.64
C SER A 317 21.69 16.57 -2.94
N TYR A 318 20.84 15.64 -2.49
CA TYR A 318 19.38 15.78 -2.60
C TYR A 318 18.91 17.02 -1.83
N TYR A 319 19.36 17.19 -0.58
CA TYR A 319 18.95 18.31 0.28
C TYR A 319 19.52 19.64 -0.20
N GLU A 320 20.73 19.64 -0.76
CA GLU A 320 21.32 20.82 -1.40
C GLU A 320 20.49 21.27 -2.61
N ASN A 321 20.05 20.32 -3.45
CA ASN A 321 19.19 20.61 -4.59
C ASN A 321 17.78 21.00 -4.17
N LEU A 322 17.23 20.38 -3.12
CA LEU A 322 15.95 20.75 -2.53
C LEU A 322 15.97 22.21 -2.04
N LYS A 323 17.03 22.63 -1.33
CA LYS A 323 17.19 24.04 -0.91
C LYS A 323 17.16 25.00 -2.10
N LYS A 324 17.90 24.70 -3.17
CA LYS A 324 17.87 25.52 -4.41
C LYS A 324 16.47 25.57 -5.03
N ARG A 325 15.74 24.45 -5.04
CA ARG A 325 14.36 24.38 -5.57
C ARG A 325 13.40 25.22 -4.73
N MET A 326 13.54 25.17 -3.40
CA MET A 326 12.76 25.99 -2.46
C MET A 326 13.08 27.49 -2.61
N GLU A 327 14.33 27.86 -2.88
CA GLU A 327 14.70 29.25 -3.16
C GLU A 327 14.14 29.74 -4.51
N ALA A 328 14.00 28.83 -5.48
CA ALA A 328 13.56 29.15 -6.84
C ALA A 328 12.03 29.13 -7.03
N SER A 329 11.27 28.49 -6.14
CA SER A 329 9.81 28.35 -6.25
C SER A 329 9.11 28.74 -4.96
N LYS A 330 7.83 29.10 -5.05
CA LYS A 330 7.00 29.17 -3.84
C LYS A 330 6.94 27.78 -3.21
N HIS A 331 7.00 27.74 -1.89
CA HIS A 331 6.85 26.53 -1.09
C HIS A 331 6.09 26.89 0.20
N PRO A 332 5.34 25.94 0.77
CA PRO A 332 4.67 26.16 2.04
C PRO A 332 5.70 26.18 3.16
N LYS A 333 5.32 26.76 4.29
CA LYS A 333 6.15 26.65 5.50
C LYS A 333 6.08 25.20 6.00
N PHE A 334 7.22 24.54 6.10
CA PHE A 334 7.30 23.23 6.73
C PHE A 334 7.19 23.35 8.25
N GLU A 335 6.43 22.46 8.87
CA GLU A 335 6.26 22.39 10.32
C GLU A 335 7.44 21.66 10.97
N GLU A 336 7.98 20.68 10.28
CA GLU A 336 9.12 19.88 10.70
C GLU A 336 10.46 20.61 10.52
N SER A 337 11.42 20.29 11.40
CA SER A 337 12.79 20.79 11.28
C SER A 337 13.49 20.19 10.06
N PHE A 338 13.92 21.05 9.13
CA PHE A 338 14.68 20.64 7.94
C PHE A 338 15.95 19.83 8.30
N GLU A 339 16.66 20.21 9.37
CA GLU A 339 17.84 19.47 9.82
C GLU A 339 17.50 18.07 10.34
N ARG A 340 16.35 17.89 11.00
CA ARG A 340 15.88 16.56 11.40
C ARG A 340 15.47 15.73 10.19
N ILE A 341 14.76 16.33 9.22
CA ILE A 341 14.41 15.67 7.95
C ILE A 341 15.68 15.17 7.27
N LYS A 342 16.68 16.04 7.10
CA LYS A 342 17.98 15.69 6.50
C LYS A 342 18.67 14.56 7.27
N LYS A 343 18.79 14.68 8.59
CA LYS A 343 19.43 13.67 9.45
C LYS A 343 18.75 12.30 9.32
N LEU A 344 17.43 12.27 9.18
CA LEU A 344 16.66 11.03 9.05
C LEU A 344 16.60 10.52 7.61
N GLY A 345 17.07 11.27 6.61
CA GLY A 345 17.00 10.86 5.22
C GLY A 345 15.60 10.96 4.62
N ILE A 346 14.70 11.76 5.20
CA ILE A 346 13.31 11.89 4.73
C ILE A 346 13.25 12.79 3.47
N LEU A 347 12.44 12.39 2.49
CA LEU A 347 12.22 13.12 1.24
C LEU A 347 11.04 14.09 1.37
N ILE A 348 11.11 15.25 0.70
CA ILE A 348 10.06 16.28 0.69
C ILE A 348 9.65 16.60 -0.75
N ASP A 349 8.35 16.49 -1.03
CA ASP A 349 7.75 17.13 -2.21
C ASP A 349 6.66 18.11 -1.77
N TYR A 350 6.46 19.15 -2.55
CA TYR A 350 5.53 20.22 -2.21
C TYR A 350 4.96 20.91 -3.44
N ASP A 351 3.79 21.51 -3.26
CA ASP A 351 3.18 22.45 -4.18
C ASP A 351 2.82 23.74 -3.44
N GLU A 352 2.06 24.65 -4.06
CA GLU A 352 1.66 25.90 -3.40
C GLU A 352 0.67 25.70 -2.23
N ASN A 353 0.00 24.55 -2.16
CA ASN A 353 -1.09 24.27 -1.22
C ASN A 353 -0.63 23.44 -0.02
N GLY A 354 0.44 22.66 -0.17
CA GLY A 354 0.87 21.71 0.84
C GLY A 354 2.15 20.96 0.47
N TYR A 355 2.50 20.00 1.32
CA TYR A 355 3.70 19.18 1.15
C TYR A 355 3.47 17.76 1.68
N LEU A 356 4.30 16.83 1.22
CA LEU A 356 4.39 15.49 1.74
C LEU A 356 5.82 15.16 2.15
N LEU A 357 5.93 14.35 3.19
CA LEU A 357 7.15 13.76 3.68
C LEU A 357 7.07 12.26 3.49
N GLN A 358 8.10 11.64 2.93
CA GLN A 358 8.10 10.20 2.70
C GLN A 358 9.49 9.60 2.87
N LEU A 359 9.54 8.33 3.27
CA LEU A 359 10.76 7.54 3.29
C LEU A 359 10.46 6.06 3.12
N PHE A 360 11.30 5.39 2.33
CA PHE A 360 11.14 3.99 1.96
C PHE A 360 12.11 3.11 2.73
N THR A 361 11.62 1.97 3.19
CA THR A 361 12.49 0.93 3.71
C THR A 361 13.30 0.32 2.57
N LYS A 362 14.40 -0.35 2.90
CA LYS A 362 14.93 -1.38 2.02
C LYS A 362 13.92 -2.52 1.89
N PRO A 363 14.10 -3.45 0.92
CA PRO A 363 13.32 -4.68 0.91
C PRO A 363 13.34 -5.36 2.28
N VAL A 364 12.16 -5.74 2.78
CA VAL A 364 12.02 -6.36 4.10
C VAL A 364 12.20 -7.88 4.07
N PHE A 365 12.21 -8.45 2.86
CA PHE A 365 12.58 -9.83 2.57
C PHE A 365 13.88 -9.86 1.78
N ASP A 366 14.47 -11.06 1.64
CA ASP A 366 15.75 -11.23 0.93
C ASP A 366 15.67 -10.86 -0.57
N ARG A 367 14.52 -11.12 -1.20
CA ARG A 367 14.29 -10.73 -2.60
C ARG A 367 14.06 -9.23 -2.69
N PRO A 368 14.59 -8.52 -3.72
CA PRO A 368 14.39 -7.09 -3.91
C PRO A 368 12.98 -6.78 -4.45
N THR A 369 11.94 -7.28 -3.79
CA THR A 369 10.56 -7.21 -4.24
C THR A 369 9.74 -6.24 -3.37
N PHE A 370 9.44 -6.63 -2.13
CA PHE A 370 8.53 -5.88 -1.26
C PHE A 370 9.26 -4.99 -0.24
N PHE A 371 8.80 -3.74 -0.10
CA PHE A 371 9.24 -2.79 0.94
C PHE A 371 8.06 -1.96 1.48
N PHE A 372 8.27 -1.24 2.57
CA PHE A 372 7.29 -0.28 3.10
C PHE A 372 7.68 1.16 2.77
N GLU A 373 6.68 2.03 2.68
CA GLU A 373 6.86 3.48 2.71
C GLU A 373 6.22 4.02 3.99
N VAL A 374 6.88 4.97 4.65
CA VAL A 374 6.29 5.78 5.72
C VAL A 374 6.04 7.17 5.15
N ILE A 375 4.79 7.64 5.22
CA ILE A 375 4.38 8.91 4.63
C ILE A 375 3.63 9.79 5.62
N GLN A 376 3.84 11.09 5.55
CA GLN A 376 3.04 12.11 6.22
C GLN A 376 2.63 13.18 5.20
N ARG A 377 1.38 13.60 5.27
CA ARG A 377 0.78 14.56 4.32
C ARG A 377 0.30 15.79 5.05
N HIS A 378 0.70 16.95 4.55
CA HIS A 378 0.23 18.27 4.98
C HIS A 378 -0.48 18.94 3.81
N ASN A 379 -1.80 18.83 3.77
CA ASN A 379 -2.66 19.39 2.71
C ASN A 379 -2.20 19.04 1.28
N HIS A 380 -1.67 17.83 1.07
CA HIS A 380 -1.14 17.40 -0.22
C HIS A 380 -1.54 15.95 -0.55
N ASN A 381 -2.34 15.79 -1.60
CA ASN A 381 -2.90 14.50 -2.03
C ASN A 381 -2.14 13.84 -3.20
N GLY A 382 -1.13 14.50 -3.76
CA GLY A 382 -0.30 13.96 -4.85
C GLY A 382 0.72 12.90 -4.41
N PHE A 383 1.53 12.40 -5.33
CA PHE A 383 2.46 11.27 -5.11
C PHE A 383 3.94 11.66 -5.10
N GLY A 384 4.23 12.95 -5.14
CA GLY A 384 5.61 13.39 -5.00
C GLY A 384 6.41 13.31 -6.30
N ALA A 385 5.89 13.83 -7.42
CA ALA A 385 6.59 13.87 -8.72
C ALA A 385 8.04 14.34 -8.60
N GLY A 386 8.27 15.38 -7.79
CA GLY A 386 9.59 15.95 -7.53
C GLY A 386 10.49 15.11 -6.63
N ASN A 387 9.92 14.13 -5.90
CA ASN A 387 10.65 13.13 -5.13
C ASN A 387 11.00 11.89 -5.93
N PHE A 388 10.20 11.51 -6.93
CA PHE A 388 10.41 10.28 -7.69
C PHE A 388 11.80 10.19 -8.31
N LYS A 389 12.34 11.30 -8.83
CA LYS A 389 13.70 11.31 -9.37
C LYS A 389 14.75 10.99 -8.30
N GLY A 390 14.70 11.67 -7.15
CA GLY A 390 15.64 11.45 -6.05
C GLY A 390 15.51 10.05 -5.44
N LEU A 391 14.29 9.56 -5.29
CA LEU A 391 14.01 8.18 -4.89
C LEU A 391 14.65 7.18 -5.85
N PHE A 392 14.46 7.39 -7.15
CA PHE A 392 14.91 6.46 -8.17
C PHE A 392 16.45 6.42 -8.25
N GLU A 393 17.13 7.56 -8.12
CA GLU A 393 18.61 7.58 -8.02
C GLU A 393 19.12 6.73 -6.84
N VAL A 394 18.39 6.75 -5.71
CA VAL A 394 18.74 5.96 -4.53
C VAL A 394 18.45 4.47 -4.72
N LEU A 395 17.27 4.12 -5.26
CA LEU A 395 16.91 2.73 -5.53
C LEU A 395 17.82 2.10 -6.60
N GLU A 396 18.19 2.87 -7.62
CA GLU A 396 19.15 2.47 -8.66
C GLU A 396 20.56 2.23 -8.08
N ALA A 397 21.00 3.04 -7.12
CA ALA A 397 22.25 2.82 -6.41
C ALA A 397 22.22 1.52 -5.59
N ASP A 398 21.10 1.20 -4.94
CA ASP A 398 20.94 -0.06 -4.23
C ASP A 398 20.83 -1.27 -5.17
N GLN A 399 20.17 -1.13 -6.33
CA GLN A 399 20.17 -2.13 -7.41
C GLN A 399 21.58 -2.39 -7.95
N ALA A 400 22.39 -1.34 -8.08
CA ALA A 400 23.80 -1.47 -8.47
C ALA A 400 24.61 -2.25 -7.43
N LYS A 401 24.40 -2.02 -6.13
CA LYS A 401 25.05 -2.80 -5.06
C LYS A 401 24.69 -4.29 -5.10
N ARG A 402 23.48 -4.63 -5.55
CA ARG A 402 23.04 -6.01 -5.78
C ARG A 402 23.60 -6.63 -7.06
N GLY A 403 24.22 -5.84 -7.94
CA GLY A 403 24.74 -6.30 -9.23
C GLY A 403 23.66 -6.41 -10.32
N ASN A 404 22.46 -5.86 -10.10
CA ASN A 404 21.31 -6.03 -10.98
C ASN A 404 21.05 -4.84 -11.91
N LEU A 405 21.84 -3.77 -11.79
CA LEU A 405 21.78 -2.62 -12.68
C LEU A 405 22.62 -2.89 -13.95
N LYS A 406 22.11 -3.79 -14.78
CA LYS A 406 22.74 -4.32 -15.99
C LYS A 406 22.47 -3.38 -17.18
N THR A 407 23.29 -3.50 -18.24
CA THR A 407 23.00 -2.80 -19.51
C THR A 407 21.65 -3.30 -20.04
N SER A 408 20.76 -2.37 -20.42
CA SER A 408 19.46 -2.76 -20.99
C SER A 408 19.66 -3.50 -22.30
N THR A 409 19.02 -4.65 -22.47
CA THR A 409 18.95 -5.38 -23.74
C THR A 409 17.74 -5.00 -24.58
N ARG A 410 16.85 -4.15 -24.05
CA ARG A 410 15.62 -3.68 -24.70
C ARG A 410 15.81 -2.21 -25.08
N ILE A 411 16.08 -1.96 -26.37
CA ILE A 411 16.28 -0.62 -26.96
C ILE A 411 14.95 0.00 -27.37
#